data_AF-A0A954HRK4-F1
#
_entry.id   AF-A0A954HRK4-F1
#
_cell.length_a   1.000
_cell.length_b   1.000
_cell.length_c   1.000
_cell.angle_alpha   90.00
_cell.angle_beta   90.00
_cell.angle_gamma   90.00
#
_symmetry.space_group_name_H-M   'P 1'
#
loop_
_entity.id
_entity.type
_entity.pdbx_description
1 polymer ?
#
loop_
_entity_poly.entity_id
_entity_poly.type
_entity_poly.pdbx_seq_one_letter_code
_entity_poly.pdbx_strand_id
1 'polypeptide(L)'
;MTGGERAKAVGILEAVRTLKLLEAEQRSPTEPERGLLQQFSGFGPVALHLFPNPVTRQYRDAGWEGLGRQLEELLTAEEYASARRTTFNAFYTSPVVINAIHQAVNRLGVPENGLVLEPGCGTGNFIGHAEGAKRFIGVELDSLSARIAKALYPQHDIRQENFRETQLAEGSLDAVVGNVPFADVKLDYRGTKYSLHDYFFAKSVDALRPGGVLALVTSHFTLDKQNAAIRDYLAERADFVGAIRLPSDAFKHEGTAVVTDIVFLRKRGAEEPARHVDSDWLQTGTLSIDGAEVAVNRYFLNHPEMVLGTWSRKDTLYGGDGFSVVSHGDLRQQLQEATKRLPQFSPATPRTELKSPAPQFVPPPAEAHISVGSFFVGGDKAIYQSDGGSGVPVVYGGKALRADGTMTGRRMALLLELRDRARRVLQSQNDGWPEEHRHQSRRELNRSYDRFVAAYGPINRTTFSETKDGSLIRRMPNVVKFREDPDAMLVMSLEEYDEVTGEATKTDLMLRDVVGSHPPVTHVNSAEEGLLVSLNQQGCVNPEFIATLYGQPVETVLREL
;
A
#
# COMPACT_ATOMS: atom_id res chain seq x y z
N MET A 1 27.71 2.72 18.86
CA MET A 1 26.58 3.43 18.21
C MET A 1 25.25 2.68 18.46
N THR A 2 24.82 2.50 19.72
CA THR A 2 23.71 1.58 20.06
C THR A 2 22.47 2.24 20.66
N GLY A 3 22.54 3.52 21.06
CA GLY A 3 21.41 4.25 21.63
C GLY A 3 20.40 4.76 20.60
N GLY A 4 20.89 5.24 19.45
CA GLY A 4 20.03 5.85 18.42
C GLY A 4 19.13 4.86 17.67
N GLU A 5 19.65 3.68 17.31
CA GLU A 5 18.87 2.64 16.61
C GLU A 5 17.78 2.04 17.50
N ARG A 6 18.07 1.83 18.79
CA ARG A 6 17.07 1.36 19.76
C ARG A 6 15.99 2.41 20.02
N ALA A 7 16.34 3.69 20.10
CA ALA A 7 15.34 4.75 20.22
C ALA A 7 14.42 4.80 18.99
N LYS A 8 14.98 4.67 17.77
CA LYS A 8 14.17 4.54 16.54
C LYS A 8 13.26 3.31 16.57
N ALA A 9 13.76 2.15 17.03
CA ALA A 9 12.96 0.95 17.18
C ALA A 9 11.77 1.13 18.14
N VAL A 10 11.98 1.82 19.26
CA VAL A 10 10.92 2.16 20.22
C VAL A 10 9.90 3.09 19.58
N GLY A 11 10.32 4.15 18.88
CA GLY A 11 9.41 5.05 18.16
C GLY A 11 8.58 4.33 17.09
N ILE A 12 9.16 3.36 16.37
CA ILE A 12 8.44 2.50 15.42
C ILE A 12 7.35 1.70 16.15
N LEU A 13 7.69 1.03 17.26
CA LEU A 13 6.74 0.25 18.04
C LEU A 13 5.60 1.12 18.59
N GLU A 14 5.92 2.31 19.10
CA GLU A 14 4.94 3.28 19.59
C GLU A 14 4.00 3.72 18.48
N ALA A 15 4.51 4.08 17.31
CA ALA A 15 3.69 4.46 16.17
C ALA A 15 2.77 3.31 15.70
N VAL A 16 3.28 2.08 15.62
CA VAL A 16 2.47 0.91 15.26
C VAL A 16 1.40 0.64 16.31
N ARG A 17 1.74 0.70 17.60
CA ARG A 17 0.80 0.49 18.70
C ARG A 17 -0.29 1.58 18.70
N THR A 18 0.07 2.83 18.47
CA THR A 18 -0.88 3.94 18.30
C THR A 18 -1.79 3.72 17.09
N LEU A 19 -1.24 3.31 15.94
CA LEU A 19 -2.06 2.99 14.76
C LEU A 19 -3.10 1.91 15.08
N LYS A 20 -2.67 0.80 15.70
CA LYS A 20 -3.55 -0.31 16.07
C LYS A 20 -4.66 0.11 17.03
N LEU A 21 -4.33 0.98 18.00
CA LEU A 21 -5.32 1.54 18.91
C LEU A 21 -6.37 2.37 18.15
N LEU A 22 -5.92 3.28 17.27
CA LEU A 22 -6.82 4.13 16.49
C LEU A 22 -7.73 3.34 15.56
N GLU A 23 -7.23 2.24 14.99
CA GLU A 23 -8.01 1.32 14.15
C GLU A 23 -9.04 0.55 14.97
N ALA A 24 -8.66 0.03 16.14
CA ALA A 24 -9.58 -0.65 17.04
C ALA A 24 -10.69 0.28 17.54
N GLU A 25 -10.36 1.54 17.82
CA GLU A 25 -11.29 2.56 18.31
C GLU A 25 -12.04 3.30 17.17
N GLN A 26 -11.69 3.05 15.90
CA GLN A 26 -12.27 3.67 14.71
C GLN A 26 -12.34 5.21 14.77
N ARG A 27 -11.27 5.86 15.26
CA ARG A 27 -11.24 7.32 15.42
C ARG A 27 -10.00 7.96 14.80
N SER A 28 -10.09 9.26 14.57
CA SER A 28 -8.95 10.06 14.14
C SER A 28 -7.95 10.28 15.29
N PRO A 29 -6.65 10.43 14.99
CA PRO A 29 -5.63 10.69 16.00
C PRO A 29 -5.78 12.08 16.61
N THR A 30 -5.55 12.17 17.91
CA THR A 30 -5.31 13.42 18.63
C THR A 30 -3.95 14.02 18.26
N GLU A 31 -3.69 15.28 18.59
CA GLU A 31 -2.39 15.93 18.30
C GLU A 31 -1.18 15.17 18.89
N PRO A 32 -1.19 14.69 20.15
CA PRO A 32 -0.10 13.86 20.67
C PRO A 32 0.10 12.56 19.89
N GLU A 33 -0.99 11.88 19.51
CA GLU A 33 -0.95 10.63 18.74
C GLU A 33 -0.47 10.86 17.31
N ARG A 34 -0.81 11.99 16.69
CA ARG A 34 -0.22 12.40 15.40
C ARG A 34 1.29 12.50 15.51
N GLY A 35 1.79 13.09 16.61
CA GLY A 35 3.22 13.16 16.89
C GLY A 35 3.88 11.77 17.01
N LEU A 36 3.20 10.79 17.61
CA LEU A 36 3.68 9.40 17.68
C LEU A 36 3.70 8.73 16.31
N LEU A 37 2.61 8.85 15.53
CA LEU A 37 2.51 8.30 14.18
C LEU A 37 3.60 8.86 13.25
N GLN A 38 3.94 10.14 13.37
CA GLN A 38 4.99 10.79 12.59
C GLN A 38 6.41 10.27 12.90
N GLN A 39 6.61 9.56 14.02
CA GLN A 39 7.90 8.92 14.31
C GLN A 39 8.16 7.71 13.41
N PHE A 40 7.11 7.16 12.78
CA PHE A 40 7.27 6.08 11.81
C PHE A 40 7.88 6.61 10.52
N SER A 41 9.17 6.30 10.32
CA SER A 41 9.94 6.62 9.11
C SER A 41 10.19 5.38 8.24
N GLY A 42 9.47 4.29 8.51
CA GLY A 42 9.80 2.96 8.01
C GLY A 42 10.85 2.26 8.88
N PHE A 43 11.19 1.01 8.53
CA PHE A 43 12.12 0.21 9.34
C PHE A 43 13.60 0.51 9.05
N GLY A 44 13.96 0.85 7.81
CA GLY A 44 15.32 1.23 7.41
C GLY A 44 16.42 0.28 7.92
N PRO A 45 17.60 0.80 8.30
CA PRO A 45 18.68 -0.01 8.87
C PRO A 45 18.32 -0.73 10.18
N VAL A 46 17.37 -0.18 10.96
CA VAL A 46 16.93 -0.75 12.25
C VAL A 46 16.31 -2.14 12.05
N ALA A 47 15.73 -2.40 10.89
CA ALA A 47 15.20 -3.71 10.53
C ALA A 47 16.22 -4.85 10.64
N LEU A 48 17.51 -4.59 10.39
CA LEU A 48 18.59 -5.58 10.53
C LEU A 48 18.75 -6.10 11.96
N HIS A 49 18.14 -5.40 12.92
CA HIS A 49 18.17 -5.74 14.34
C HIS A 49 16.76 -6.04 14.88
N LEU A 50 15.73 -5.40 14.32
CA LEU A 50 14.34 -5.60 14.72
C LEU A 50 13.74 -6.92 14.23
N PHE A 51 14.30 -7.49 13.16
CA PHE A 51 13.93 -8.81 12.66
C PHE A 51 15.03 -9.84 12.93
N PRO A 52 14.68 -11.12 13.12
CA PRO A 52 15.68 -12.17 13.27
C PRO A 52 16.47 -12.33 11.98
N ASN A 53 17.76 -12.66 12.11
CA ASN A 53 18.62 -12.91 10.98
C ASN A 53 18.00 -13.99 10.07
N PRO A 54 17.90 -13.77 8.74
CA PRO A 54 17.19 -14.68 7.85
C PRO A 54 17.82 -16.08 7.78
N VAL A 55 19.13 -16.19 8.03
CA VAL A 55 19.90 -17.44 7.98
C VAL A 55 19.92 -18.11 9.36
N THR A 56 20.38 -17.40 10.39
CA THR A 56 20.55 -18.01 11.72
C THR A 56 19.25 -18.08 12.53
N ARG A 57 18.20 -17.35 12.10
CA ARG A 57 16.92 -17.19 12.80
C ARG A 57 17.05 -16.62 14.22
N GLN A 58 18.19 -16.01 14.53
CA GLN A 58 18.49 -15.43 15.83
C GLN A 58 18.49 -13.90 15.77
N TYR A 59 18.10 -13.28 16.88
CA TYR A 59 18.29 -11.86 17.12
C TYR A 59 19.73 -11.56 17.54
N ARG A 60 20.15 -10.30 17.38
CA ARG A 60 21.50 -9.85 17.73
C ARG A 60 21.81 -10.00 19.23
N ASP A 61 20.85 -9.64 20.08
CA ASP A 61 20.91 -9.76 21.53
C ASP A 61 19.49 -9.82 22.13
N ALA A 62 19.38 -10.15 23.42
CA ALA A 62 18.09 -10.29 24.12
C ALA A 62 17.26 -8.99 24.15
N GLY A 63 17.91 -7.81 24.09
CA GLY A 63 17.20 -6.54 24.02
C GLY A 63 16.51 -6.34 22.68
N TRP A 64 17.19 -6.69 21.58
CA TRP A 64 16.60 -6.68 20.23
C TRP A 64 15.54 -7.78 20.04
N GLU A 65 15.74 -8.95 20.66
CA GLU A 65 14.71 -10.00 20.70
C GLU A 65 13.43 -9.50 21.36
N GLY A 66 13.52 -8.80 22.49
CA GLY A 66 12.36 -8.23 23.16
C GLY A 66 11.59 -7.20 22.31
N LEU A 67 12.29 -6.34 21.58
CA LEU A 67 11.67 -5.37 20.67
C LEU A 67 11.07 -6.04 19.44
N GLY A 68 11.77 -7.02 18.86
CA GLY A 68 11.29 -7.78 17.70
C GLY A 68 10.05 -8.62 18.01
N ARG A 69 9.97 -9.23 19.20
CA ARG A 69 8.77 -9.94 19.66
C ARG A 69 7.58 -9.01 19.89
N GLN A 70 7.81 -7.84 20.50
CA GLN A 70 6.74 -6.84 20.63
C GLN A 70 6.20 -6.42 19.26
N LEU A 71 7.06 -6.26 18.26
CA LEU A 71 6.60 -5.98 16.89
C LEU A 71 5.78 -7.14 16.32
N GLU A 72 6.25 -8.38 16.50
CA GLU A 72 5.56 -9.59 16.03
C GLU A 72 4.18 -9.77 16.69
N GLU A 73 4.04 -9.41 17.96
CA GLU A 73 2.77 -9.43 18.70
C GLU A 73 1.81 -8.33 18.24
N LEU A 74 2.32 -7.15 17.86
CA LEU A 74 1.51 -6.03 17.39
C LEU A 74 0.97 -6.24 15.96
N LEU A 75 1.64 -7.07 15.17
CA LEU A 75 1.35 -7.26 13.75
C LEU A 75 0.68 -8.62 13.51
N THR A 76 -0.27 -8.63 12.57
CA THR A 76 -0.73 -9.88 11.98
C THR A 76 0.41 -10.55 11.20
N ALA A 77 0.27 -11.85 10.93
CA ALA A 77 1.28 -12.61 10.17
C ALA A 77 1.57 -11.98 8.79
N GLU A 78 0.55 -11.43 8.13
CA GLU A 78 0.69 -10.76 6.83
C GLU A 78 1.42 -9.43 6.95
N GLU A 79 1.08 -8.60 7.94
CA GLU A 79 1.75 -7.33 8.19
C GLU A 79 3.22 -7.54 8.57
N TYR A 80 3.51 -8.53 9.41
CA TYR A 80 4.87 -8.87 9.80
C TYR A 80 5.69 -9.36 8.59
N ALA A 81 5.09 -10.20 7.74
CA ALA A 81 5.71 -10.63 6.49
C ALA A 81 5.95 -9.46 5.51
N SER A 82 5.02 -8.51 5.43
CA SER A 82 5.18 -7.28 4.64
C SER A 82 6.33 -6.42 5.18
N ALA A 83 6.31 -6.10 6.47
CA ALA A 83 7.33 -5.29 7.13
C ALA A 83 8.76 -5.85 6.95
N ARG A 84 8.91 -7.18 6.99
CA ARG A 84 10.18 -7.85 6.69
C ARG A 84 10.67 -7.68 5.26
N ARG A 85 9.76 -7.52 4.29
CA ARG A 85 10.09 -7.29 2.87
C ARG A 85 10.41 -5.82 2.58
N THR A 86 9.71 -4.88 3.23
CA THR A 86 9.83 -3.43 2.98
C THR A 86 11.07 -2.78 3.60
N THR A 87 11.88 -3.55 4.32
CA THR A 87 13.05 -3.12 5.08
C THR A 87 14.10 -2.32 4.27
N PHE A 88 14.23 -2.56 2.97
CA PHE A 88 15.37 -2.05 2.17
C PHE A 88 15.09 -0.76 1.38
N ASN A 89 13.83 -0.28 1.29
CA ASN A 89 13.45 0.78 0.35
C ASN A 89 12.90 2.07 0.99
N ALA A 90 12.79 2.13 2.32
CA ALA A 90 12.29 3.32 3.00
C ALA A 90 13.39 4.38 3.14
N PHE A 91 13.50 5.27 2.14
CA PHE A 91 14.36 6.45 2.21
C PHE A 91 13.52 7.68 2.47
N TYR A 92 13.66 8.26 3.65
CA TYR A 92 12.94 9.47 4.04
C TYR A 92 13.54 10.70 3.36
N THR A 93 12.69 11.69 3.05
CA THR A 93 13.14 12.93 2.40
C THR A 93 13.19 14.05 3.42
N SER A 94 14.34 14.73 3.53
CA SER A 94 14.51 15.84 4.47
C SER A 94 13.45 16.93 4.26
N PRO A 95 12.85 17.47 5.35
CA PRO A 95 11.94 18.61 5.28
C PRO A 95 12.50 19.80 4.48
N VAL A 96 13.81 20.00 4.49
CA VAL A 96 14.46 21.08 3.73
C VAL A 96 14.27 20.87 2.22
N VAL A 97 14.43 19.64 1.74
CA VAL A 97 14.24 19.27 0.33
C VAL A 97 12.75 19.32 -0.05
N ILE A 98 11.88 18.77 0.81
CA ILE A 98 10.42 18.79 0.59
C ILE A 98 9.90 20.22 0.43
N ASN A 99 10.29 21.12 1.34
CA ASN A 99 9.88 22.52 1.28
C ASN A 99 10.37 23.21 0.01
N ALA A 100 11.60 22.93 -0.43
CA ALA A 100 12.13 23.47 -1.69
C ALA A 100 11.32 22.98 -2.90
N ILE A 101 10.91 21.71 -2.92
CA ILE A 101 10.06 21.15 -3.97
C ILE A 101 8.69 21.84 -3.99
N HIS A 102 8.03 22.03 -2.85
CA HIS A 102 6.75 22.76 -2.80
C HIS A 102 6.88 24.22 -3.28
N GLN A 103 7.97 24.90 -2.91
CA GLN A 103 8.27 26.25 -3.39
C GLN A 103 8.48 26.28 -4.91
N ALA A 104 9.23 25.32 -5.45
CA ALA A 104 9.44 25.18 -6.89
C ALA A 104 8.14 24.91 -7.64
N VAL A 105 7.31 23.99 -7.13
CA VAL A 105 5.99 23.64 -7.70
C VAL A 105 5.07 24.85 -7.77
N ASN A 106 4.99 25.65 -6.70
CA ASN A 106 4.23 26.90 -6.68
C ASN A 106 4.78 27.92 -7.70
N ARG A 107 6.12 28.08 -7.75
CA ARG A 107 6.79 28.98 -8.71
C ARG A 107 6.54 28.57 -10.17
N LEU A 108 6.42 27.27 -10.42
CA LEU A 108 6.16 26.69 -11.74
C LEU A 108 4.68 26.74 -12.14
N GLY A 109 3.82 27.39 -11.35
CA GLY A 109 2.45 27.71 -11.74
C GLY A 109 1.41 26.63 -11.39
N VAL A 110 1.70 25.76 -10.42
CA VAL A 110 0.69 24.84 -9.89
C VAL A 110 -0.31 25.61 -9.03
N PRO A 111 -1.63 25.43 -9.25
CA PRO A 111 -2.65 26.15 -8.50
C PRO A 111 -2.70 25.74 -7.03
N GLU A 112 -3.13 26.67 -6.17
CA GLU A 112 -3.24 26.46 -4.71
C GLU A 112 -4.21 25.34 -4.32
N ASN A 113 -5.20 25.03 -5.16
CA ASN A 113 -6.16 23.95 -5.00
C ASN A 113 -5.92 22.78 -5.96
N GLY A 114 -4.70 22.66 -6.49
CA GLY A 114 -4.33 21.63 -7.46
C GLY A 114 -4.42 20.20 -6.91
N LEU A 115 -4.68 19.24 -7.80
CA LEU A 115 -4.59 17.81 -7.52
C LEU A 115 -3.17 17.31 -7.75
N VAL A 116 -2.53 16.87 -6.68
CA VAL A 116 -1.13 16.46 -6.63
C VAL A 116 -1.03 14.96 -6.42
N LEU A 117 -0.19 14.28 -7.18
CA LEU A 117 0.18 12.87 -6.94
C LEU A 117 1.50 12.81 -6.17
N GLU A 118 1.56 11.98 -5.14
CA GLU A 118 2.79 11.52 -4.50
C GLU A 118 2.93 9.99 -4.69
N PRO A 119 3.75 9.54 -5.66
CA PRO A 119 3.93 8.12 -5.92
C PRO A 119 4.96 7.53 -4.95
N GLY A 120 4.55 6.62 -4.09
CA GLY A 120 5.36 6.12 -2.97
C GLY A 120 5.37 7.10 -1.80
N CYS A 121 4.18 7.46 -1.28
CA CYS A 121 4.05 8.56 -0.30
C CYS A 121 4.56 8.24 1.11
N GLY A 122 4.87 6.97 1.41
CA GLY A 122 5.22 6.53 2.75
C GLY A 122 4.12 6.93 3.75
N THR A 123 4.51 7.59 4.83
CA THR A 123 3.60 8.16 5.83
C THR A 123 3.02 9.52 5.45
N GLY A 124 3.31 10.06 4.25
CA GLY A 124 2.76 11.31 3.73
C GLY A 124 3.58 12.56 4.07
N ASN A 125 4.92 12.47 4.04
CA ASN A 125 5.77 13.60 4.42
C ASN A 125 5.64 14.81 3.48
N PHE A 126 5.52 14.59 2.16
CA PHE A 126 5.27 15.71 1.25
C PHE A 126 3.88 16.29 1.47
N ILE A 127 2.87 15.45 1.74
CA ILE A 127 1.51 15.89 2.09
C ILE A 127 1.54 16.80 3.32
N GLY A 128 2.23 16.41 4.38
CA GLY A 128 2.32 17.17 5.63
C GLY A 128 3.00 18.53 5.54
N HIS A 129 3.84 18.74 4.52
CA HIS A 129 4.53 20.01 4.28
C HIS A 129 3.85 20.86 3.20
N ALA A 130 2.74 20.39 2.63
CA ALA A 130 2.02 21.14 1.63
C ALA A 130 1.26 22.31 2.27
N GLU A 131 1.46 23.51 1.73
CA GLU A 131 0.67 24.68 2.10
C GLU A 131 -0.52 24.86 1.14
N GLY A 132 -1.61 25.43 1.68
CA GLY A 132 -2.82 25.78 0.93
C GLY A 132 -3.83 24.65 0.82
N ALA A 133 -4.71 24.75 -0.18
CA ALA A 133 -5.88 23.88 -0.37
C ALA A 133 -5.62 22.70 -1.34
N LYS A 134 -4.35 22.32 -1.55
CA LYS A 134 -3.98 21.25 -2.49
C LYS A 134 -4.56 19.92 -2.02
N ARG A 135 -5.00 19.10 -2.97
CA ARG A 135 -5.48 17.74 -2.69
C ARG A 135 -4.45 16.74 -3.16
N PHE A 136 -4.19 15.73 -2.35
CA PHE A 136 -3.21 14.70 -2.65
C PHE A 136 -3.88 13.37 -3.01
N ILE A 137 -3.30 12.70 -4.00
CA ILE A 137 -3.39 11.26 -4.20
C ILE A 137 -2.04 10.70 -3.74
N GLY A 138 -2.01 10.04 -2.59
CA GLY A 138 -0.83 9.33 -2.09
C GLY A 138 -0.96 7.85 -2.42
N VAL A 139 0.05 7.27 -3.06
CA VAL A 139 0.09 5.83 -3.33
C VAL A 139 1.22 5.21 -2.55
N GLU A 140 0.94 4.18 -1.75
CA GLU A 140 1.96 3.49 -0.96
C GLU A 140 1.74 1.98 -1.01
N LEU A 141 2.82 1.24 -1.22
CA LEU A 141 2.79 -0.23 -1.31
C LEU A 141 2.78 -0.87 0.09
N ASP A 142 3.49 -0.27 1.05
CA ASP A 142 3.59 -0.79 2.41
C ASP A 142 2.34 -0.51 3.24
N SER A 143 1.73 -1.59 3.76
CA SER A 143 0.47 -1.52 4.52
C SER A 143 0.55 -0.61 5.74
N LEU A 144 1.63 -0.70 6.53
CA LEU A 144 1.77 0.11 7.74
C LEU A 144 1.90 1.59 7.38
N SER A 145 2.81 1.90 6.45
CA SER A 145 3.05 3.27 5.99
C SER A 145 1.79 3.92 5.40
N ALA A 146 1.06 3.18 4.55
CA ALA A 146 -0.17 3.66 3.92
C ALA A 146 -1.29 3.95 4.95
N ARG A 147 -1.47 3.08 5.95
CA ARG A 147 -2.48 3.28 6.99
C ARG A 147 -2.12 4.41 7.94
N ILE A 148 -0.84 4.57 8.26
CA ILE A 148 -0.34 5.75 9.00
C ILE A 148 -0.61 7.03 8.20
N ALA A 149 -0.28 7.06 6.90
CA ALA A 149 -0.59 8.21 6.05
C ALA A 149 -2.09 8.52 6.03
N LYS A 150 -2.95 7.51 5.92
CA LYS A 150 -4.41 7.67 5.96
C LYS A 150 -4.91 8.21 7.30
N ALA A 151 -4.32 7.79 8.41
CA ALA A 151 -4.66 8.30 9.74
C ALA A 151 -4.20 9.77 9.93
N LEU A 152 -3.02 10.12 9.42
CA LEU A 152 -2.48 11.48 9.48
C LEU A 152 -3.24 12.44 8.55
N TYR A 153 -3.66 11.95 7.38
CA TYR A 153 -4.17 12.77 6.28
C TYR A 153 -5.52 12.26 5.71
N PRO A 154 -6.57 12.14 6.55
CA PRO A 154 -7.84 11.55 6.14
C PRO A 154 -8.59 12.33 5.06
N GLN A 155 -8.24 13.60 4.85
CA GLN A 155 -8.82 14.46 3.81
C GLN A 155 -8.26 14.21 2.40
N HIS A 156 -7.23 13.37 2.27
CA HIS A 156 -6.56 13.06 1.01
C HIS A 156 -6.85 11.62 0.55
N ASP A 157 -6.69 11.36 -0.75
CA ASP A 157 -6.87 10.03 -1.33
C ASP A 157 -5.60 9.21 -1.12
N ILE A 158 -5.55 8.43 -0.04
CA ILE A 158 -4.41 7.55 0.27
C ILE A 158 -4.74 6.11 -0.13
N ARG A 159 -3.95 5.56 -1.05
CA ARG A 159 -4.15 4.25 -1.66
C ARG A 159 -3.04 3.29 -1.22
N GLN A 160 -3.44 2.22 -0.54
CA GLN A 160 -2.55 1.10 -0.22
C GLN A 160 -2.52 0.13 -1.42
N GLU A 161 -1.68 0.40 -2.41
CA GLU A 161 -1.60 -0.40 -3.64
C GLU A 161 -0.24 -0.27 -4.33
N ASN A 162 0.03 -1.17 -5.28
CA ASN A 162 1.22 -1.06 -6.11
C ASN A 162 1.05 0.07 -7.14
N PHE A 163 1.98 1.03 -7.17
CA PHE A 163 1.96 2.11 -8.15
C PHE A 163 1.94 1.60 -9.61
N ARG A 164 2.39 0.38 -9.87
CA ARG A 164 2.23 -0.27 -11.19
C ARG A 164 0.77 -0.42 -11.59
N GLU A 165 -0.08 -0.83 -10.64
CA GLU A 165 -1.49 -1.19 -10.83
C GLU A 165 -2.43 0.02 -10.64
N THR A 166 -1.96 1.08 -9.98
CA THR A 166 -2.72 2.32 -9.78
C THR A 166 -3.27 2.86 -11.09
N GLN A 167 -4.59 3.07 -11.12
CA GLN A 167 -5.24 3.76 -12.23
C GLN A 167 -5.24 5.27 -11.97
N LEU A 168 -4.62 5.99 -12.90
CA LEU A 168 -4.61 7.46 -12.94
C LEU A 168 -5.29 7.86 -14.24
N ALA A 169 -6.24 8.80 -14.17
CA ALA A 169 -6.81 9.38 -15.36
C ALA A 169 -5.74 10.21 -16.09
N GLU A 170 -5.48 9.90 -17.36
CA GLU A 170 -4.53 10.67 -18.18
C GLU A 170 -4.97 12.15 -18.24
N GLY A 171 -4.02 13.06 -18.12
CA GLY A 171 -4.30 14.50 -18.16
C GLY A 171 -5.14 15.04 -16.99
N SER A 172 -5.15 14.36 -15.84
CA SER A 172 -5.98 14.75 -14.69
C SER A 172 -5.24 15.53 -13.60
N LEU A 173 -3.93 15.37 -13.50
CA LEU A 173 -3.12 15.88 -12.39
C LEU A 173 -2.55 17.27 -12.67
N ASP A 174 -2.51 18.11 -11.64
CA ASP A 174 -1.86 19.41 -11.64
C ASP A 174 -0.38 19.32 -11.32
N ALA A 175 -0.01 18.40 -10.43
CA ALA A 175 1.38 18.19 -10.07
C ALA A 175 1.69 16.73 -9.71
N VAL A 176 2.98 16.39 -9.79
CA VAL A 176 3.54 15.19 -9.19
C VAL A 176 4.75 15.59 -8.36
N VAL A 177 4.77 15.20 -7.10
CA VAL A 177 5.89 15.44 -6.17
C VAL A 177 6.29 14.14 -5.49
N GLY A 178 7.49 14.07 -4.93
CA GLY A 178 7.90 12.92 -4.14
C GLY A 178 9.35 12.51 -4.37
N ASN A 179 9.71 11.38 -3.76
CA ASN A 179 11.00 10.73 -3.91
C ASN A 179 10.79 9.30 -4.40
N VAL A 180 11.21 9.02 -5.64
CA VAL A 180 10.92 7.73 -6.26
C VAL A 180 11.88 6.64 -5.76
N PRO A 181 11.42 5.40 -5.59
CA PRO A 181 12.25 4.35 -5.01
C PRO A 181 13.43 3.95 -5.90
N PHE A 182 14.54 3.61 -5.26
CA PHE A 182 15.76 3.11 -5.90
C PHE A 182 15.85 1.60 -5.70
N ALA A 183 15.61 0.84 -6.76
CA ALA A 183 15.86 -0.59 -6.78
C ALA A 183 16.34 -1.03 -8.17
N ASP A 184 17.15 -2.08 -8.22
CA ASP A 184 17.56 -2.73 -9.47
C ASP A 184 16.44 -3.63 -10.00
N VAL A 185 15.32 -2.99 -10.32
CA VAL A 185 14.12 -3.61 -10.90
C VAL A 185 13.79 -2.87 -12.19
N LYS A 186 13.45 -3.62 -13.23
CA LYS A 186 12.97 -3.05 -14.49
C LYS A 186 11.50 -3.40 -14.72
N LEU A 187 10.71 -2.39 -15.06
CA LEU A 187 9.27 -2.50 -15.30
C LEU A 187 8.94 -2.08 -16.74
N ASP A 188 8.01 -2.77 -17.36
CA ASP A 188 7.49 -2.39 -18.67
C ASP A 188 6.49 -1.24 -18.52
N TYR A 189 6.65 -0.22 -19.35
CA TYR A 189 5.65 0.82 -19.56
C TYR A 189 5.53 1.11 -21.06
N ARG A 190 4.34 0.85 -21.62
CA ARG A 190 4.02 1.07 -23.04
C ARG A 190 5.04 0.41 -23.98
N GLY A 191 5.49 -0.81 -23.64
CA GLY A 191 6.41 -1.60 -24.47
C GLY A 191 7.89 -1.27 -24.31
N THR A 192 8.25 -0.36 -23.40
CA THR A 192 9.64 -0.05 -23.04
C THR A 192 9.93 -0.45 -21.60
N LYS A 193 11.06 -1.15 -21.38
CA LYS A 193 11.51 -1.54 -20.03
C LYS A 193 12.35 -0.43 -19.41
N TYR A 194 11.80 0.21 -18.39
CA TYR A 194 12.44 1.26 -17.62
C TYR A 194 12.99 0.74 -16.29
N SER A 195 14.00 1.40 -15.70
CA SER A 195 14.33 1.18 -14.28
C SER A 195 13.13 1.57 -13.41
N LEU A 196 13.11 1.16 -12.14
CA LEU A 196 12.01 1.49 -11.23
C LEU A 196 11.77 3.02 -11.14
N HIS A 197 12.82 3.82 -10.96
CA HIS A 197 12.68 5.28 -10.89
C HIS A 197 12.20 5.87 -12.22
N ASP A 198 12.75 5.42 -13.36
CA ASP A 198 12.34 5.88 -14.69
C ASP A 198 10.87 5.54 -14.99
N TYR A 199 10.41 4.36 -14.55
CA TYR A 199 9.01 3.94 -14.67
C TYR A 199 8.08 4.93 -13.95
N PHE A 200 8.48 5.36 -12.75
CA PHE A 200 7.72 6.36 -11.99
C PHE A 200 7.64 7.69 -12.75
N PHE A 201 8.73 8.13 -13.37
CA PHE A 201 8.72 9.31 -14.26
C PHE A 201 7.77 9.14 -15.44
N ALA A 202 7.90 8.04 -16.19
CA ALA A 202 7.14 7.80 -17.41
C ALA A 202 5.63 7.75 -17.14
N LYS A 203 5.21 7.01 -16.09
CA LYS A 203 3.79 6.93 -15.71
C LYS A 203 3.27 8.26 -15.15
N SER A 204 4.07 8.95 -14.35
CA SER A 204 3.66 10.23 -13.73
C SER A 204 3.51 11.35 -14.74
N VAL A 205 4.41 11.48 -15.72
CA VAL A 205 4.33 12.53 -16.74
C VAL A 205 3.11 12.35 -17.65
N ASP A 206 2.65 11.11 -17.88
CA ASP A 206 1.46 10.84 -18.69
C ASP A 206 0.15 11.17 -17.96
N ALA A 207 0.14 11.10 -16.63
CA ALA A 207 -1.02 11.46 -15.82
C ALA A 207 -1.20 12.99 -15.65
N LEU A 208 -0.15 13.79 -15.93
CA LEU A 208 -0.22 15.25 -15.89
C LEU A 208 -1.06 15.84 -17.03
N ARG A 209 -1.87 16.85 -16.68
CA ARG A 209 -2.54 17.71 -17.66
C ARG A 209 -1.54 18.67 -18.32
N PRO A 210 -1.80 19.19 -19.54
CA PRO A 210 -1.00 20.29 -20.10
C PRO A 210 -0.84 21.45 -19.11
N GLY A 211 0.40 21.91 -18.92
CA GLY A 211 0.78 22.90 -17.93
C GLY A 211 1.02 22.36 -16.51
N GLY A 212 0.68 21.11 -16.23
CA GLY A 212 0.97 20.46 -14.95
C GLY A 212 2.47 20.21 -14.75
N VAL A 213 2.90 20.09 -13.50
CA VAL A 213 4.32 20.12 -13.13
C VAL A 213 4.75 18.80 -12.47
N LEU A 214 5.86 18.23 -12.91
CA LEU A 214 6.53 17.13 -12.22
C LEU A 214 7.74 17.69 -11.48
N ALA A 215 7.89 17.32 -10.20
CA ALA A 215 9.05 17.65 -9.37
C ALA A 215 9.42 16.44 -8.50
N LEU A 216 10.29 15.56 -9.02
CA LEU A 216 10.64 14.29 -8.37
C LEU A 216 12.11 14.24 -7.99
N VAL A 217 12.38 13.79 -6.77
CA VAL A 217 13.73 13.35 -6.35
C VAL A 217 14.00 11.98 -6.97
N THR A 218 15.18 11.84 -7.56
CA THR A 218 15.61 10.61 -8.24
C THR A 218 17.12 10.42 -8.16
N SER A 219 17.60 9.26 -8.63
CA SER A 219 19.02 8.97 -8.69
C SER A 219 19.64 9.77 -9.83
N HIS A 220 20.90 10.20 -9.65
CA HIS A 220 21.63 10.91 -10.71
C HIS A 220 21.66 10.14 -12.05
N PHE A 221 21.53 8.80 -12.01
CA PHE A 221 21.45 7.96 -13.21
C PHE A 221 20.29 8.30 -14.14
N THR A 222 19.18 8.84 -13.66
CA THR A 222 18.07 9.29 -14.51
C THR A 222 18.56 10.28 -15.57
N LEU A 223 19.44 11.20 -15.17
CA LEU A 223 20.00 12.22 -16.05
C LEU A 223 21.37 11.86 -16.64
N ASP A 224 22.25 11.19 -15.89
CA ASP A 224 23.66 10.98 -16.29
C ASP A 224 23.90 9.75 -17.16
N LYS A 225 22.96 8.79 -17.23
CA LYS A 225 23.18 7.57 -18.00
C LYS A 225 23.28 7.86 -19.51
N GLN A 226 24.13 7.11 -20.20
CA GLN A 226 24.33 7.24 -21.66
C GLN A 226 23.04 6.98 -22.45
N ASN A 227 22.24 6.00 -22.03
CA ASN A 227 20.97 5.69 -22.68
C ASN A 227 19.93 6.79 -22.41
N ALA A 228 19.61 7.57 -23.45
CA ALA A 228 18.68 8.69 -23.38
C ALA A 228 17.19 8.30 -23.37
N ALA A 229 16.82 7.01 -23.45
CA ALA A 229 15.43 6.59 -23.68
C ALA A 229 14.38 7.24 -22.75
N ILE A 230 14.68 7.35 -21.44
CA ILE A 230 13.75 8.05 -20.53
C ILE A 230 13.75 9.57 -20.78
N ARG A 231 14.90 10.18 -21.06
CA ARG A 231 14.99 11.62 -21.34
C ARG A 231 14.24 11.97 -22.61
N ASP A 232 14.36 11.15 -23.65
CA ASP A 232 13.60 11.28 -24.90
C ASP A 232 12.10 11.12 -24.63
N TYR A 233 11.69 10.08 -23.88
CA TYR A 233 10.29 9.87 -23.51
C TYR A 233 9.68 11.08 -22.79
N LEU A 234 10.44 11.66 -21.87
CA LEU A 234 10.05 12.86 -21.11
C LEU A 234 10.00 14.09 -22.01
N ALA A 235 11.02 14.31 -22.87
CA ALA A 235 11.12 15.45 -23.77
C ALA A 235 10.00 15.50 -24.81
N GLU A 236 9.54 14.34 -25.29
CA GLU A 236 8.39 14.22 -26.18
C GLU A 236 7.09 14.76 -25.57
N ARG A 237 6.98 14.77 -24.24
CA ARG A 237 5.73 15.04 -23.50
C ARG A 237 5.76 16.32 -22.69
N ALA A 238 6.93 16.74 -22.24
CA ALA A 238 7.10 17.82 -21.30
C ALA A 238 8.33 18.65 -21.64
N ASP A 239 8.30 19.90 -21.22
CA ASP A 239 9.47 20.75 -21.24
C ASP A 239 10.29 20.52 -19.98
N PHE A 240 11.58 20.23 -20.16
CA PHE A 240 12.55 20.27 -19.08
C PHE A 240 12.74 21.72 -18.62
N VAL A 241 12.34 22.02 -17.39
CA VAL A 241 12.38 23.37 -16.81
C VAL A 241 13.52 23.56 -15.81
N GLY A 242 14.24 22.49 -15.50
CA GLY A 242 15.48 22.51 -14.71
C GLY A 242 15.68 21.24 -13.90
N ALA A 243 16.86 21.12 -13.28
CA ALA A 243 17.14 20.11 -12.28
C ALA A 243 18.06 20.67 -11.19
N ILE A 244 18.05 20.09 -9.99
CA ILE A 244 18.98 20.46 -8.91
C ILE A 244 19.69 19.20 -8.45
N ARG A 245 21.02 19.17 -8.50
CA ARG A 245 21.83 18.06 -7.98
C ARG A 245 22.17 18.31 -6.52
N LEU A 246 21.81 17.36 -5.66
CA LEU A 246 21.97 17.46 -4.22
C LEU A 246 23.32 16.90 -3.73
N PRO A 247 23.83 17.38 -2.59
CA PRO A 247 24.92 16.71 -1.90
C PRO A 247 24.65 15.23 -1.65
N SER A 248 25.70 14.41 -1.69
CA SER A 248 25.60 12.97 -1.40
C SER A 248 25.13 12.69 0.03
N ASP A 249 25.35 13.62 0.96
CA ASP A 249 24.91 13.50 2.35
C ASP A 249 23.53 14.11 2.64
N ALA A 250 22.81 14.61 1.62
CA ALA A 250 21.47 15.18 1.77
C ALA A 250 20.46 14.18 2.41
N PHE A 251 20.73 12.88 2.27
CA PHE A 251 19.95 11.78 2.85
C PHE A 251 20.75 10.91 3.84
N LYS A 252 21.90 11.39 4.34
CA LYS A 252 22.81 10.62 5.21
C LYS A 252 22.17 10.18 6.52
N HIS A 253 21.25 10.98 7.06
CA HIS A 253 20.48 10.63 8.26
C HIS A 253 19.57 9.40 8.07
N GLU A 254 19.34 9.00 6.81
CA GLU A 254 18.52 7.86 6.37
C GLU A 254 19.35 6.64 5.97
N GLY A 255 20.66 6.66 6.23
CA GLY A 255 21.53 5.49 6.07
C GLY A 255 22.11 5.30 4.66
N THR A 256 22.01 6.31 3.79
CA THR A 256 22.52 6.27 2.42
C THR A 256 23.25 7.57 2.09
N ALA A 257 24.39 7.45 1.40
CA ALA A 257 25.13 8.57 0.85
C ALA A 257 25.24 8.40 -0.67
N VAL A 258 24.29 8.98 -1.40
CA VAL A 258 24.17 8.85 -2.87
C VAL A 258 23.86 10.19 -3.50
N VAL A 259 24.40 10.43 -4.71
CA VAL A 259 24.06 11.61 -5.49
C VAL A 259 22.64 11.46 -6.05
N THR A 260 21.81 12.46 -5.80
CA THR A 260 20.42 12.53 -6.24
C THR A 260 20.15 13.85 -6.92
N ASP A 261 19.17 13.83 -7.81
CA ASP A 261 18.70 15.01 -8.54
C ASP A 261 17.23 15.25 -8.21
N ILE A 262 16.82 16.52 -8.11
CA ILE A 262 15.43 16.94 -8.20
C ILE A 262 15.19 17.36 -9.64
N VAL A 263 14.31 16.66 -10.36
CA VAL A 263 14.02 16.93 -11.77
C VAL A 263 12.68 17.65 -11.90
N PHE A 264 12.68 18.77 -12.61
CA PHE A 264 11.49 19.59 -12.84
C PHE A 264 11.08 19.55 -14.32
N LEU A 265 9.84 19.15 -14.57
CA LEU A 265 9.24 19.14 -15.91
C LEU A 265 7.90 19.88 -15.88
N ARG A 266 7.55 20.50 -17.00
CA ARG A 266 6.21 21.06 -17.22
C ARG A 266 5.57 20.38 -18.43
N LYS A 267 4.43 19.72 -18.22
CA LYS A 267 3.72 19.00 -19.29
C LYS A 267 3.34 19.96 -20.41
N ARG A 268 3.67 19.58 -21.64
CA ARG A 268 3.43 20.39 -22.83
C ARG A 268 2.06 20.10 -23.41
N GLY A 269 1.41 21.10 -24.01
CA GLY A 269 0.22 20.89 -24.83
C GLY A 269 0.53 20.07 -26.08
N ALA A 270 -0.46 19.34 -26.63
CA ALA A 270 -0.25 18.43 -27.76
C ALA A 270 0.34 19.11 -29.02
N GLU A 271 0.06 20.40 -29.22
CA GLU A 271 0.52 21.20 -30.37
C GLU A 271 1.56 22.26 -29.99
N GLU A 272 1.97 22.32 -28.72
CA GLU A 272 2.99 23.27 -28.29
C GLU A 272 4.39 22.77 -28.71
N PRO A 273 5.25 23.63 -29.29
CA PRO A 273 6.63 23.26 -29.60
C PRO A 273 7.44 23.10 -28.31
N ALA A 274 8.44 22.21 -28.32
CA ALA A 274 9.31 22.01 -27.17
C ALA A 274 10.07 23.30 -26.79
N ARG A 275 10.06 23.63 -25.50
CA ARG A 275 10.71 24.82 -24.92
C ARG A 275 11.49 24.43 -23.67
N HIS A 276 12.47 23.56 -23.85
CA HIS A 276 13.40 23.19 -22.79
C HIS A 276 14.21 24.42 -22.35
N VAL A 277 14.46 24.55 -21.04
CA VAL A 277 15.33 25.62 -20.50
C VAL A 277 16.76 25.49 -21.03
N ASP A 278 17.19 24.25 -21.25
CA ASP A 278 18.43 23.86 -21.91
C ASP A 278 18.10 22.65 -22.78
N SER A 279 18.39 22.70 -24.08
CA SER A 279 18.14 21.58 -24.99
C SER A 279 19.23 20.49 -24.93
N ASP A 280 20.42 20.83 -24.42
CA ASP A 280 21.53 19.89 -24.29
C ASP A 280 21.31 18.87 -23.16
N TRP A 281 20.29 19.05 -22.31
CA TRP A 281 19.92 18.12 -21.23
C TRP A 281 19.64 16.69 -21.71
N LEU A 282 19.33 16.49 -22.99
CA LEU A 282 19.15 15.15 -23.57
C LEU A 282 20.48 14.39 -23.68
N GLN A 283 21.60 15.10 -23.65
CA GLN A 283 22.93 14.55 -23.86
C GLN A 283 23.74 14.52 -22.55
N THR A 284 24.76 13.68 -22.56
CA THR A 284 25.78 13.63 -21.52
C THR A 284 27.09 14.19 -22.06
N GLY A 285 27.82 14.93 -21.25
CA GLY A 285 29.20 15.31 -21.51
C GLY A 285 30.15 14.62 -20.54
N THR A 286 31.43 14.95 -20.66
CA THR A 286 32.49 14.42 -19.80
C THR A 286 32.94 15.50 -18.83
N LEU A 287 33.07 15.14 -17.55
CA LEU A 287 33.60 15.99 -16.48
C LEU A 287 34.82 15.32 -15.85
N SER A 288 35.93 16.06 -15.78
CA SER A 288 37.13 15.60 -15.09
C SER A 288 37.02 15.88 -13.59
N ILE A 289 36.99 14.84 -12.76
CA ILE A 289 36.94 14.93 -11.30
C ILE A 289 38.09 14.10 -10.73
N ASP A 290 38.97 14.73 -9.94
CA ASP A 290 40.12 14.07 -9.31
C ASP A 290 40.98 13.24 -10.30
N GLY A 291 41.14 13.73 -11.53
CA GLY A 291 41.94 13.09 -12.58
C GLY A 291 41.25 11.96 -13.35
N ALA A 292 39.95 11.78 -13.17
CA ALA A 292 39.16 10.81 -13.93
C ALA A 292 37.97 11.47 -14.63
N GLU A 293 37.71 10.98 -15.84
CA GLU A 293 36.61 11.42 -16.68
C GLU A 293 35.32 10.66 -16.32
N VAL A 294 34.30 11.38 -15.88
CA VAL A 294 32.97 10.83 -15.61
C VAL A 294 31.92 11.39 -16.56
N ALA A 295 30.94 10.56 -16.93
CA ALA A 295 29.81 11.02 -17.72
C ALA A 295 28.80 11.74 -16.82
N VAL A 296 28.43 12.96 -17.20
CA VAL A 296 27.48 13.81 -16.49
C VAL A 296 26.52 14.43 -17.50
N ASN A 297 25.25 14.59 -17.13
CA ASN A 297 24.28 15.29 -17.97
C ASN A 297 24.77 16.70 -18.34
N ARG A 298 24.68 17.10 -19.62
CA ARG A 298 25.20 18.40 -20.07
C ARG A 298 24.52 19.58 -19.38
N TYR A 299 23.29 19.43 -18.90
CA TYR A 299 22.63 20.45 -18.11
C TYR A 299 23.46 20.89 -16.90
N PHE A 300 24.04 19.95 -16.13
CA PHE A 300 24.87 20.30 -14.96
C PHE A 300 26.26 20.85 -15.33
N LEU A 301 26.71 20.62 -16.56
CA LEU A 301 27.93 21.25 -17.09
C LEU A 301 27.66 22.70 -17.49
N ASN A 302 26.49 22.95 -18.09
CA ASN A 302 26.03 24.27 -18.50
C ASN A 302 25.53 25.12 -17.32
N HIS A 303 25.04 24.47 -16.26
CA HIS A 303 24.47 25.08 -15.07
C HIS A 303 25.14 24.57 -13.77
N PRO A 304 26.44 24.84 -13.57
CA PRO A 304 27.16 24.40 -12.37
C PRO A 304 26.57 24.97 -11.07
N GLU A 305 25.87 26.11 -11.12
CA GLU A 305 25.14 26.71 -10.00
C GLU A 305 23.94 25.88 -9.52
N MET A 306 23.51 24.88 -10.30
CA MET A 306 22.44 23.94 -9.94
C MET A 306 22.99 22.64 -9.32
N VAL A 307 24.31 22.55 -9.11
CA VAL A 307 24.98 21.49 -8.35
C VAL A 307 25.30 22.01 -6.97
N LEU A 308 24.55 21.56 -5.97
CA LEU A 308 24.63 22.09 -4.61
C LEU A 308 25.76 21.43 -3.81
N GLY A 309 26.99 21.53 -4.30
CA GLY A 309 28.13 20.90 -3.64
C GLY A 309 29.38 20.93 -4.50
N THR A 310 30.41 20.21 -4.06
CA THR A 310 31.68 20.10 -4.77
C THR A 310 31.87 18.67 -5.25
N TRP A 311 32.15 18.51 -6.53
CA TRP A 311 32.47 17.21 -7.13
C TRP A 311 33.69 16.57 -6.46
N SER A 312 33.59 15.27 -6.13
CA SER A 312 34.66 14.50 -5.49
C SER A 312 34.59 13.03 -5.94
N ARG A 313 35.71 12.31 -5.88
CA ARG A 313 35.73 10.84 -6.00
C ARG A 313 36.17 10.14 -4.72
N LYS A 314 36.48 10.90 -3.67
CA LYS A 314 37.04 10.37 -2.41
C LYS A 314 35.99 9.68 -1.53
N ASP A 315 34.72 10.04 -1.69
CA ASP A 315 33.62 9.61 -0.81
C ASP A 315 32.54 8.82 -1.55
N THR A 316 32.93 8.05 -2.57
CA THR A 316 31.96 7.25 -3.37
C THR A 316 31.49 6.02 -2.62
N LEU A 317 30.18 5.72 -2.71
CA LEU A 317 29.58 4.54 -2.06
C LEU A 317 30.05 3.21 -2.66
N TYR A 318 30.43 3.18 -3.95
CA TYR A 318 30.70 1.94 -4.70
C TYR A 318 32.17 1.69 -5.08
N GLY A 319 33.08 2.65 -4.85
CA GLY A 319 34.49 2.52 -5.23
C GLY A 319 34.73 2.46 -6.75
N GLY A 320 35.88 2.97 -7.20
CA GLY A 320 36.41 2.72 -8.55
C GLY A 320 35.95 3.67 -9.66
N ASP A 321 34.63 3.85 -9.89
CA ASP A 321 34.10 4.50 -11.11
C ASP A 321 33.01 5.58 -10.87
N GLY A 322 32.58 5.77 -9.62
CA GLY A 322 31.57 6.78 -9.27
C GLY A 322 32.16 8.17 -8.98
N PHE A 323 31.26 9.12 -8.69
CA PHE A 323 31.56 10.42 -8.07
C PHE A 323 30.59 10.68 -6.91
N SER A 324 30.94 11.63 -6.05
CA SER A 324 30.11 12.19 -4.99
C SER A 324 30.04 13.70 -5.14
N VAL A 325 29.06 14.31 -4.46
CA VAL A 325 28.89 15.75 -4.36
C VAL A 325 28.99 16.09 -2.88
N VAL A 326 30.12 16.67 -2.48
CA VAL A 326 30.40 17.02 -1.08
C VAL A 326 29.63 18.28 -0.73
N SER A 327 28.86 18.22 0.35
CA SER A 327 28.15 19.38 0.88
C SER A 327 29.11 20.52 1.22
N HIS A 328 28.67 21.75 0.96
CA HIS A 328 29.33 22.95 1.45
C HIS A 328 28.26 23.99 1.77
N GLY A 329 28.48 24.80 2.82
CA GLY A 329 27.53 25.83 3.21
C GLY A 329 26.19 25.28 3.73
N ASP A 330 25.16 26.12 3.69
CA ASP A 330 23.81 25.79 4.17
C ASP A 330 22.91 25.31 3.02
N LEU A 331 22.49 24.04 3.08
CA LEU A 331 21.67 23.40 2.03
C LEU A 331 20.32 24.11 1.84
N ARG A 332 19.71 24.64 2.90
CA ARG A 332 18.42 25.34 2.81
C ARG A 332 18.55 26.60 1.96
N GLN A 333 19.56 27.43 2.22
CA GLN A 333 19.85 28.63 1.43
C GLN A 333 20.17 28.28 -0.02
N GLN A 334 21.00 27.27 -0.24
CA GLN A 334 21.36 26.81 -1.58
C GLN A 334 20.12 26.36 -2.39
N LEU A 335 19.23 25.58 -1.78
CA LEU A 335 17.98 25.15 -2.41
C LEU A 335 17.05 26.32 -2.71
N GLN A 336 16.96 27.32 -1.82
CA GLN A 336 16.18 28.54 -2.07
C GLN A 336 16.72 29.30 -3.28
N GLU A 337 18.05 29.49 -3.38
CA GLU A 337 18.67 30.17 -4.52
C GLU A 337 18.51 29.37 -5.82
N ALA A 338 18.70 28.05 -5.79
CA ALA A 338 18.48 27.20 -6.96
C ALA A 338 17.00 27.22 -7.42
N THR A 339 16.05 27.21 -6.48
CA THR A 339 14.62 27.32 -6.79
C THR A 339 14.28 28.67 -7.46
N LYS A 340 14.92 29.77 -7.04
CA LYS A 340 14.75 31.09 -7.70
C LYS A 340 15.23 31.11 -9.15
N ARG A 341 16.21 30.26 -9.51
CA ARG A 341 16.73 30.15 -10.88
C ARG A 341 15.79 29.38 -11.81
N LEU A 342 14.88 28.58 -11.27
CA LEU A 342 13.84 27.94 -12.10
C LEU A 342 12.95 29.00 -12.76
N PRO A 343 12.39 28.72 -13.94
CA PRO A 343 11.40 29.59 -14.58
C PRO A 343 10.21 29.88 -13.66
N GLN A 344 9.58 31.03 -13.87
CA GLN A 344 8.35 31.39 -13.18
C GLN A 344 7.18 31.37 -14.17
N PHE A 345 6.13 30.63 -13.83
CA PHE A 345 4.91 30.58 -14.62
C PHE A 345 3.73 31.09 -13.79
N SER A 346 2.78 31.73 -14.45
CA SER A 346 1.51 32.09 -13.82
C SER A 346 0.75 30.81 -13.44
N PRO A 347 0.04 30.80 -12.30
CA PRO A 347 -0.81 29.67 -11.92
C PRO A 347 -1.77 29.31 -13.06
N ALA A 348 -1.81 28.03 -13.44
CA ALA A 348 -2.81 27.54 -14.37
C ALA A 348 -4.20 27.84 -13.81
N THR A 349 -5.16 28.18 -14.67
CA THR A 349 -6.54 28.43 -14.23
C THR A 349 -7.01 27.23 -13.39
N PRO A 350 -7.43 27.45 -12.13
CA PRO A 350 -8.03 26.40 -11.32
C PRO A 350 -9.17 25.78 -12.10
N ARG A 351 -9.37 24.46 -11.99
CA ARG A 351 -10.64 23.90 -12.43
C ARG A 351 -11.74 24.71 -11.75
N THR A 352 -12.70 25.25 -12.51
CA THR A 352 -14.00 25.60 -11.92
C THR A 352 -14.41 24.36 -11.17
N GLU A 353 -14.61 24.46 -9.86
CA GLU A 353 -14.98 23.31 -9.05
C GLU A 353 -16.25 22.69 -9.66
N LEU A 354 -16.10 21.66 -10.50
CA LEU A 354 -16.88 20.48 -10.30
C LEU A 354 -16.55 20.13 -8.86
N LYS A 355 -17.45 20.46 -7.93
CA LYS A 355 -17.44 19.96 -6.56
C LYS A 355 -17.04 18.51 -6.69
N SER A 356 -15.76 18.23 -6.46
CA SER A 356 -15.34 16.85 -6.48
C SER A 356 -16.10 16.27 -5.31
N PRO A 357 -16.88 15.21 -5.51
CA PRO A 357 -17.44 14.53 -4.36
C PRO A 357 -16.29 14.26 -3.40
N ALA A 358 -16.58 14.25 -2.09
CA ALA A 358 -15.66 13.70 -1.10
C ALA A 358 -15.03 12.42 -1.67
N PRO A 359 -13.72 12.18 -1.46
CA PRO A 359 -13.03 11.01 -2.02
C PRO A 359 -13.93 9.79 -1.90
N GLN A 360 -14.43 9.31 -3.04
CA GLN A 360 -15.31 8.16 -3.05
C GLN A 360 -14.46 6.98 -2.63
N PHE A 361 -14.91 6.28 -1.59
CA PHE A 361 -14.25 5.07 -1.14
C PHE A 361 -14.14 4.09 -2.32
N VAL A 362 -12.92 3.72 -2.66
CA VAL A 362 -12.66 2.67 -3.64
C VAL A 362 -12.36 1.41 -2.84
N PRO A 363 -13.20 0.36 -2.92
CA PRO A 363 -12.90 -0.91 -2.28
C PRO A 363 -11.54 -1.44 -2.75
N PRO A 364 -10.69 -1.98 -1.87
CA PRO A 364 -9.41 -2.60 -2.26
C PRO A 364 -9.66 -3.69 -3.31
N PRO A 365 -8.69 -4.06 -4.16
CA PRO A 365 -8.86 -5.16 -5.10
C PRO A 365 -9.30 -6.45 -4.37
N ALA A 366 -10.02 -7.32 -5.08
CA ALA A 366 -10.42 -8.60 -4.49
C ALA A 366 -9.17 -9.43 -4.16
N GLU A 367 -9.09 -9.94 -2.94
CA GLU A 367 -7.99 -10.82 -2.54
C GLU A 367 -7.99 -12.06 -3.42
N ALA A 368 -6.86 -12.33 -4.09
CA ALA A 368 -6.63 -13.59 -4.78
C ALA A 368 -6.32 -14.66 -3.71
N HIS A 369 -7.33 -15.04 -2.93
CA HIS A 369 -7.17 -16.03 -1.89
C HIS A 369 -7.02 -17.42 -2.51
N ILE A 370 -5.78 -17.86 -2.65
CA ILE A 370 -5.41 -19.17 -3.18
C ILE A 370 -4.56 -19.87 -2.11
N SER A 371 -5.14 -20.15 -0.94
CA SER A 371 -4.50 -21.01 0.06
C SER A 371 -4.31 -22.42 -0.51
N VAL A 372 -3.34 -23.18 0.01
CA VAL A 372 -3.14 -24.58 -0.39
C VAL A 372 -4.45 -25.34 -0.21
N GLY A 373 -4.87 -26.07 -1.25
CA GLY A 373 -6.14 -26.79 -1.29
C GLY A 373 -7.33 -26.01 -1.84
N SER A 374 -7.26 -24.67 -1.93
CA SER A 374 -8.34 -23.85 -2.49
C SER A 374 -8.55 -24.09 -3.97
N PHE A 375 -9.81 -24.15 -4.39
CA PHE A 375 -10.15 -24.19 -5.80
C PHE A 375 -10.22 -22.79 -6.42
N PHE A 376 -9.92 -22.66 -7.71
CA PHE A 376 -10.05 -21.41 -8.45
C PHE A 376 -10.29 -21.66 -9.95
N VAL A 377 -10.81 -20.66 -10.66
CA VAL A 377 -10.99 -20.69 -12.11
C VAL A 377 -9.78 -20.03 -12.79
N GLY A 378 -9.05 -20.77 -13.62
CA GLY A 378 -7.94 -20.23 -14.41
C GLY A 378 -8.40 -19.39 -15.59
N GLY A 379 -7.46 -18.66 -16.22
CA GLY A 379 -7.75 -17.81 -17.38
C GLY A 379 -8.29 -18.56 -18.60
N ASP A 380 -8.05 -19.87 -18.69
CA ASP A 380 -8.57 -20.79 -19.71
C ASP A 380 -9.96 -21.37 -19.36
N LYS A 381 -10.54 -20.92 -18.24
CA LYS A 381 -11.79 -21.40 -17.61
C LYS A 381 -11.74 -22.83 -17.06
N ALA A 382 -10.58 -23.47 -16.99
CA ALA A 382 -10.44 -24.71 -16.24
C ALA A 382 -10.47 -24.42 -14.72
N ILE A 383 -10.96 -25.39 -13.96
CA ILE A 383 -10.98 -25.31 -12.50
C ILE A 383 -9.73 -26.02 -11.98
N TYR A 384 -8.96 -25.30 -11.16
CA TYR A 384 -7.71 -25.77 -10.57
C TYR A 384 -7.85 -25.84 -9.05
N GLN A 385 -7.04 -26.69 -8.43
CA GLN A 385 -6.78 -26.70 -7.00
C GLN A 385 -5.37 -26.17 -6.75
N SER A 386 -5.23 -25.30 -5.76
CA SER A 386 -3.95 -24.77 -5.33
C SER A 386 -3.10 -25.84 -4.65
N ASP A 387 -1.86 -25.99 -5.11
CA ASP A 387 -0.83 -26.79 -4.46
C ASP A 387 0.48 -25.98 -4.41
N GLY A 388 0.81 -25.46 -3.22
CA GLY A 388 2.07 -24.75 -2.97
C GLY A 388 2.37 -23.56 -3.90
N GLY A 389 1.35 -22.90 -4.46
CA GLY A 389 1.49 -21.80 -5.43
C GLY A 389 1.39 -22.21 -6.90
N SER A 390 1.12 -23.49 -7.18
CA SER A 390 0.82 -24.02 -8.52
C SER A 390 -0.64 -24.49 -8.60
N GLY A 391 -1.23 -24.47 -9.81
CA GLY A 391 -2.61 -24.93 -10.04
C GLY A 391 -2.66 -26.32 -10.65
N VAL A 392 -3.25 -27.28 -9.94
CA VAL A 392 -3.48 -28.66 -10.44
C VAL A 392 -4.92 -28.78 -10.98
N PRO A 393 -5.14 -29.22 -12.24
CA PRO A 393 -6.48 -29.35 -12.79
C PRO A 393 -7.37 -30.28 -11.95
N VAL A 394 -8.58 -29.81 -11.61
CA VAL A 394 -9.54 -30.62 -10.85
C VAL A 394 -10.22 -31.60 -11.79
N VAL A 395 -10.00 -32.90 -11.57
CA VAL A 395 -10.63 -33.98 -12.34
C VAL A 395 -11.81 -34.58 -11.55
N TYR A 396 -12.97 -34.69 -12.20
CA TYR A 396 -14.15 -35.33 -11.64
C TYR A 396 -14.88 -36.16 -12.71
N GLY A 397 -15.18 -37.42 -12.42
CA GLY A 397 -15.77 -38.34 -13.40
C GLY A 397 -14.86 -38.58 -14.62
N GLY A 398 -13.55 -38.58 -14.42
CA GLY A 398 -12.54 -38.82 -15.48
C GLY A 398 -12.29 -37.64 -16.44
N LYS A 399 -12.87 -36.46 -16.19
CA LYS A 399 -12.65 -35.25 -17.00
C LYS A 399 -12.25 -34.06 -16.14
N ALA A 400 -11.39 -33.20 -16.67
CA ALA A 400 -11.07 -31.92 -16.04
C ALA A 400 -12.33 -31.03 -15.99
N LEU A 401 -12.58 -30.42 -14.83
CA LEU A 401 -13.69 -29.51 -14.64
C LEU A 401 -13.39 -28.15 -15.27
N ARG A 402 -14.42 -27.57 -15.89
CA ARG A 402 -14.37 -26.26 -16.53
C ARG A 402 -15.59 -25.45 -16.13
N ALA A 403 -15.39 -24.16 -15.89
CA ALA A 403 -16.45 -23.23 -15.52
C ALA A 403 -17.51 -23.07 -16.63
N ASP A 404 -17.14 -23.27 -17.90
CA ASP A 404 -18.05 -23.24 -19.05
C ASP A 404 -18.47 -24.64 -19.56
N GLY A 405 -17.96 -25.70 -18.92
CA GLY A 405 -18.10 -27.08 -19.37
C GLY A 405 -19.37 -27.77 -18.87
N THR A 406 -19.19 -28.91 -18.19
CA THR A 406 -20.27 -29.75 -17.68
C THR A 406 -21.06 -29.05 -16.58
N MET A 407 -22.25 -29.59 -16.27
CA MET A 407 -23.09 -29.11 -15.16
C MET A 407 -22.30 -29.07 -13.83
N THR A 408 -21.47 -30.08 -13.54
CA THR A 408 -20.60 -30.09 -12.35
C THR A 408 -19.61 -28.92 -12.34
N GLY A 409 -18.98 -28.62 -13.48
CA GLY A 409 -18.03 -27.51 -13.57
C GLY A 409 -18.68 -26.15 -13.45
N ARG A 410 -19.84 -25.94 -14.11
CA ARG A 410 -20.64 -24.70 -13.98
C ARG A 410 -21.13 -24.48 -12.56
N ARG A 411 -21.59 -25.55 -11.89
CA ARG A 411 -22.01 -25.50 -10.50
C ARG A 411 -20.85 -25.16 -9.56
N MET A 412 -19.69 -25.77 -9.78
CA MET A 412 -18.49 -25.49 -9.00
C MET A 412 -18.01 -24.05 -9.17
N ALA A 413 -18.06 -23.50 -10.39
CA ALA A 413 -17.74 -22.09 -10.62
C ALA A 413 -18.68 -21.14 -9.87
N LEU A 414 -19.98 -21.46 -9.76
CA LEU A 414 -20.92 -20.66 -8.99
C LEU A 414 -20.73 -20.78 -7.48
N LEU A 415 -20.30 -21.95 -6.96
CA LEU A 415 -19.91 -22.10 -5.55
C LEU A 415 -18.63 -21.31 -5.23
N LEU A 416 -17.67 -21.27 -6.16
CA LEU A 416 -16.46 -20.44 -6.03
C LEU A 416 -16.81 -18.97 -5.99
N GLU A 417 -17.71 -18.52 -6.86
CA GLU A 417 -18.18 -17.14 -6.82
C GLU A 417 -18.89 -16.83 -5.48
N LEU A 418 -19.73 -17.74 -4.97
CA LEU A 418 -20.36 -17.57 -3.65
C LEU A 418 -19.33 -17.42 -2.52
N ARG A 419 -18.30 -18.26 -2.52
CA ARG A 419 -17.19 -18.19 -1.56
C ARG A 419 -16.51 -16.83 -1.62
N ASP A 420 -16.12 -16.40 -2.82
CA ASP A 420 -15.37 -15.16 -3.01
C ASP A 420 -16.22 -13.94 -2.63
N ARG A 421 -17.53 -13.96 -2.92
CA ARG A 421 -18.47 -12.92 -2.49
C ARG A 421 -18.72 -12.94 -0.98
N ALA A 422 -18.81 -14.11 -0.35
CA ALA A 422 -18.98 -14.23 1.10
C ALA A 422 -17.76 -13.66 1.84
N ARG A 423 -16.54 -13.99 1.38
CA ARG A 423 -15.31 -13.39 1.89
C ARG A 423 -15.27 -11.88 1.68
N ARG A 424 -15.71 -11.39 0.51
CA ARG A 424 -15.78 -9.94 0.24
C ARG A 424 -16.70 -9.20 1.20
N VAL A 425 -17.82 -9.81 1.59
CA VAL A 425 -18.72 -9.26 2.61
C VAL A 425 -18.01 -9.20 3.96
N LEU A 426 -17.35 -10.29 4.38
CA LEU A 426 -16.58 -10.32 5.64
C LEU A 426 -15.44 -9.29 5.64
N GLN A 427 -14.67 -9.19 4.56
CA GLN A 427 -13.61 -8.19 4.37
C GLN A 427 -14.18 -6.77 4.49
N SER A 428 -15.30 -6.49 3.82
CA SER A 428 -15.92 -5.15 3.86
C SER A 428 -16.35 -4.72 5.27
N GLN A 429 -16.71 -5.69 6.11
CA GLN A 429 -17.08 -5.47 7.49
C GLN A 429 -15.84 -5.32 8.39
N ASN A 430 -14.87 -6.24 8.24
CA ASN A 430 -13.63 -6.27 9.00
C ASN A 430 -12.78 -5.00 8.80
N ASP A 431 -12.71 -4.52 7.56
CA ASP A 431 -11.92 -3.34 7.17
C ASP A 431 -12.70 -2.02 7.36
N GLY A 432 -13.92 -2.08 7.93
CA GLY A 432 -14.74 -0.91 8.21
C GLY A 432 -15.11 -0.08 6.97
N TRP A 433 -15.41 -0.73 5.83
CA TRP A 433 -15.78 0.00 4.61
C TRP A 433 -17.06 0.81 4.85
N PRO A 434 -17.30 1.92 4.10
CA PRO A 434 -18.53 2.68 4.27
C PRO A 434 -19.78 1.81 4.04
N GLU A 435 -20.85 2.15 4.76
CA GLU A 435 -22.08 1.36 4.82
C GLU A 435 -22.63 1.03 3.42
N GLU A 436 -22.61 1.99 2.49
CA GLU A 436 -23.05 1.79 1.10
C GLU A 436 -22.29 0.65 0.40
N HIS A 437 -20.98 0.56 0.60
CA HIS A 437 -20.14 -0.48 0.01
C HIS A 437 -20.31 -1.84 0.70
N ARG A 438 -20.55 -1.86 2.02
CA ARG A 438 -20.91 -3.11 2.72
C ARG A 438 -22.25 -3.65 2.23
N HIS A 439 -23.25 -2.78 2.06
CA HIS A 439 -24.53 -3.15 1.45
C HIS A 439 -24.36 -3.58 -0.01
N GLN A 440 -23.48 -2.95 -0.78
CA GLN A 440 -23.18 -3.38 -2.14
C GLN A 440 -22.61 -4.80 -2.17
N SER A 441 -21.59 -5.10 -1.36
CA SER A 441 -21.04 -6.45 -1.24
C SER A 441 -22.11 -7.47 -0.85
N ARG A 442 -22.99 -7.13 0.11
CA ARG A 442 -24.13 -8.00 0.48
C ARG A 442 -25.12 -8.20 -0.66
N ARG A 443 -25.45 -7.16 -1.43
CA ARG A 443 -26.33 -7.28 -2.61
C ARG A 443 -25.72 -8.19 -3.68
N GLU A 444 -24.41 -8.10 -3.91
CA GLU A 444 -23.70 -8.94 -4.87
C GLU A 444 -23.69 -10.41 -4.42
N LEU A 445 -23.41 -10.68 -3.14
CA LEU A 445 -23.53 -12.03 -2.56
C LEU A 445 -24.96 -12.58 -2.73
N ASN A 446 -25.98 -11.78 -2.38
CA ASN A 446 -27.39 -12.17 -2.52
C ASN A 446 -27.74 -12.53 -3.97
N ARG A 447 -27.32 -11.73 -4.96
CA ARG A 447 -27.56 -12.02 -6.38
C ARG A 447 -26.88 -13.32 -6.82
N SER A 448 -25.64 -13.55 -6.40
CA SER A 448 -24.93 -14.79 -6.71
C SER A 448 -25.61 -16.00 -6.06
N TYR A 449 -26.14 -15.86 -4.84
CA TYR A 449 -26.92 -16.88 -4.14
C TYR A 449 -28.24 -17.18 -4.85
N ASP A 450 -29.03 -16.17 -5.18
CA ASP A 450 -30.32 -16.33 -5.86
C ASP A 450 -30.14 -17.01 -7.22
N ARG A 451 -29.07 -16.66 -7.94
CA ARG A 451 -28.72 -17.31 -9.21
C ARG A 451 -28.28 -18.76 -9.02
N PHE A 452 -27.54 -19.08 -7.96
CA PHE A 452 -27.18 -20.47 -7.64
C PHE A 452 -28.43 -21.29 -7.33
N VAL A 453 -29.30 -20.81 -6.45
CA VAL A 453 -30.52 -21.49 -6.03
C VAL A 453 -31.48 -21.67 -7.21
N ALA A 454 -31.63 -20.66 -8.07
CA ALA A 454 -32.44 -20.78 -9.28
C ALA A 454 -31.93 -21.88 -10.24
N ALA A 455 -30.62 -22.10 -10.29
CA ALA A 455 -30.00 -23.08 -11.19
C ALA A 455 -29.94 -24.50 -10.60
N TYR A 456 -29.70 -24.65 -9.29
CA TYR A 456 -29.35 -25.93 -8.66
C TYR A 456 -30.14 -26.26 -7.37
N GLY A 457 -31.03 -25.37 -6.93
CA GLY A 457 -31.67 -25.44 -5.63
C GLY A 457 -30.74 -25.05 -4.47
N PRO A 458 -31.16 -25.28 -3.22
CA PRO A 458 -30.38 -24.93 -2.02
C PRO A 458 -28.95 -25.47 -2.04
N ILE A 459 -27.99 -24.71 -1.53
CA ILE A 459 -26.58 -25.11 -1.40
C ILE A 459 -26.47 -26.43 -0.63
N ASN A 460 -27.19 -26.49 0.49
CA ASN A 460 -27.24 -27.60 1.43
C ASN A 460 -28.32 -28.62 1.12
N ARG A 461 -28.90 -28.58 -0.09
CA ARG A 461 -29.90 -29.57 -0.53
C ARG A 461 -29.43 -30.98 -0.18
N THR A 462 -30.21 -31.69 0.62
CA THR A 462 -29.94 -33.07 1.04
C THR A 462 -30.91 -34.03 0.36
N THR A 463 -30.39 -35.17 -0.12
CA THR A 463 -31.19 -36.27 -0.69
C THR A 463 -30.84 -37.56 0.03
N PHE A 464 -31.86 -38.38 0.30
CA PHE A 464 -31.71 -39.70 0.90
C PHE A 464 -31.98 -40.78 -0.16
N SER A 465 -31.15 -41.82 -0.20
CA SER A 465 -31.39 -43.01 -1.03
C SER A 465 -31.15 -44.27 -0.21
N GLU A 466 -32.07 -45.21 -0.28
CA GLU A 466 -31.95 -46.52 0.37
C GLU A 466 -31.10 -47.46 -0.48
N THR A 467 -30.15 -48.14 0.14
CA THR A 467 -29.35 -49.19 -0.50
C THR A 467 -30.07 -50.52 -0.48
N LYS A 468 -29.58 -51.50 -1.27
CA LYS A 468 -30.18 -52.84 -1.36
C LYS A 468 -30.22 -53.62 -0.02
N ASP A 469 -29.41 -53.21 0.93
CA ASP A 469 -29.31 -53.74 2.31
C ASP A 469 -30.08 -52.90 3.34
N GLY A 470 -30.89 -51.92 2.90
CA GLY A 470 -31.76 -51.11 3.76
C GLY A 470 -31.08 -49.93 4.47
N SER A 471 -29.81 -49.64 4.16
CA SER A 471 -29.11 -48.49 4.74
C SER A 471 -29.47 -47.18 4.01
N LEU A 472 -29.63 -46.10 4.77
CA LEU A 472 -29.93 -44.77 4.20
C LEU A 472 -28.63 -44.02 3.87
N ILE A 473 -28.42 -43.70 2.59
CA ILE A 473 -27.33 -42.81 2.16
C ILE A 473 -27.84 -41.38 2.09
N ARG A 474 -27.27 -40.52 2.94
CA ARG A 474 -27.44 -39.06 2.90
C ARG A 474 -26.44 -38.42 1.93
N ARG A 475 -26.90 -37.64 0.95
CA ARG A 475 -26.05 -36.95 -0.04
C ARG A 475 -26.41 -35.47 -0.13
N MET A 476 -25.38 -34.62 -0.27
CA MET A 476 -25.54 -33.20 -0.58
C MET A 476 -25.05 -32.94 -2.01
N PRO A 477 -25.88 -33.15 -3.04
CA PRO A 477 -25.47 -33.19 -4.44
C PRO A 477 -24.74 -31.95 -4.92
N ASN A 478 -25.01 -30.78 -4.34
CA ASN A 478 -24.45 -29.51 -4.78
C ASN A 478 -22.99 -29.30 -4.35
N VAL A 479 -22.63 -29.73 -3.14
CA VAL A 479 -21.31 -29.47 -2.55
C VAL A 479 -20.34 -30.66 -2.60
N VAL A 480 -20.70 -31.78 -3.24
CA VAL A 480 -19.93 -33.04 -3.21
C VAL A 480 -18.42 -32.84 -3.39
N LYS A 481 -17.99 -32.25 -4.51
CA LYS A 481 -16.56 -31.99 -4.78
C LYS A 481 -16.07 -30.70 -4.10
N PHE A 482 -16.97 -29.74 -3.91
CA PHE A 482 -16.64 -28.45 -3.31
C PHE A 482 -16.27 -28.55 -1.82
N ARG A 483 -16.67 -29.61 -1.11
CA ARG A 483 -16.27 -29.88 0.28
C ARG A 483 -14.76 -30.00 0.52
N GLU A 484 -13.99 -30.24 -0.54
CA GLU A 484 -12.52 -30.26 -0.47
C GLU A 484 -11.93 -28.84 -0.47
N ASP A 485 -12.72 -27.80 -0.74
CA ASP A 485 -12.30 -26.42 -0.60
C ASP A 485 -12.16 -26.07 0.89
N PRO A 486 -11.08 -25.39 1.31
CA PRO A 486 -10.91 -24.96 2.70
C PRO A 486 -12.08 -24.10 3.21
N ASP A 487 -12.75 -23.36 2.33
CA ASP A 487 -13.87 -22.49 2.68
C ASP A 487 -15.24 -23.11 2.37
N ALA A 488 -15.32 -24.43 2.18
CA ALA A 488 -16.59 -25.10 1.93
C ALA A 488 -17.64 -24.79 3.01
N MET A 489 -17.21 -24.73 4.27
CA MET A 489 -18.09 -24.44 5.41
C MET A 489 -18.65 -23.01 5.37
N LEU A 490 -17.88 -22.03 4.89
CA LEU A 490 -18.35 -20.65 4.73
C LEU A 490 -19.48 -20.57 3.70
N VAL A 491 -19.37 -21.29 2.59
CA VAL A 491 -20.45 -21.30 1.57
C VAL A 491 -21.66 -22.06 2.08
N MET A 492 -21.45 -23.17 2.80
CA MET A 492 -22.53 -23.93 3.41
C MET A 492 -23.26 -23.14 4.51
N SER A 493 -22.60 -22.22 5.22
CA SER A 493 -23.25 -21.39 6.24
C SER A 493 -24.04 -20.20 5.68
N LEU A 494 -24.11 -20.04 4.35
CA LEU A 494 -24.94 -19.00 3.72
C LEU A 494 -26.44 -19.28 3.86
N GLU A 495 -26.84 -20.52 4.12
CA GLU A 495 -28.26 -20.86 4.30
C GLU A 495 -28.49 -21.77 5.51
N GLU A 496 -29.60 -21.53 6.20
CA GLU A 496 -30.20 -22.50 7.10
C GLU A 496 -31.12 -23.39 6.28
N TYR A 497 -30.82 -24.69 6.23
CA TYR A 497 -31.54 -25.66 5.42
C TYR A 497 -32.25 -26.69 6.31
N ASP A 498 -33.55 -26.83 6.11
CA ASP A 498 -34.35 -27.85 6.77
C ASP A 498 -34.43 -29.10 5.89
N GLU A 499 -33.84 -30.20 6.37
CA GLU A 499 -33.80 -31.46 5.61
C GLU A 499 -35.16 -32.15 5.48
N VAL A 500 -36.11 -31.84 6.35
CA VAL A 500 -37.46 -32.42 6.35
C VAL A 500 -38.34 -31.74 5.32
N THR A 501 -38.35 -30.40 5.31
CA THR A 501 -39.18 -29.61 4.40
C THR A 501 -38.49 -29.36 3.06
N GLY A 502 -37.15 -29.40 3.02
CA GLY A 502 -36.35 -29.04 1.85
C GLY A 502 -36.26 -27.53 1.61
N GLU A 503 -36.70 -26.72 2.56
CA GLU A 503 -36.67 -25.26 2.48
C GLU A 503 -35.33 -24.70 2.99
N ALA A 504 -34.92 -23.57 2.42
CA ALA A 504 -33.69 -22.88 2.77
C ALA A 504 -33.94 -21.39 3.01
N THR A 505 -33.43 -20.86 4.11
CA THR A 505 -33.47 -19.43 4.43
C THR A 505 -32.06 -18.85 4.42
N LYS A 506 -31.92 -17.60 3.96
CA LYS A 506 -30.64 -16.88 3.94
C LYS A 506 -30.19 -16.57 5.37
N THR A 507 -28.91 -16.74 5.68
CA THR A 507 -28.34 -16.41 6.99
C THR A 507 -28.02 -14.92 7.16
N ASP A 508 -27.70 -14.55 8.40
CA ASP A 508 -27.41 -13.18 8.81
C ASP A 508 -26.34 -12.49 7.95
N LEU A 509 -25.33 -13.20 7.45
CA LEU A 509 -24.27 -12.63 6.59
C LEU A 509 -24.84 -11.96 5.32
N MET A 510 -25.99 -12.44 4.83
CA MET A 510 -26.68 -11.87 3.67
C MET A 510 -27.69 -10.78 4.03
N LEU A 511 -28.03 -10.63 5.31
CA LEU A 511 -29.08 -9.72 5.78
C LEU A 511 -28.49 -8.50 6.49
N ARG A 512 -27.47 -8.68 7.32
CA ARG A 512 -26.86 -7.66 8.17
C ARG A 512 -25.34 -7.86 8.30
N ASP A 513 -24.68 -6.88 8.90
CA ASP A 513 -23.27 -7.03 9.27
C ASP A 513 -23.18 -8.02 10.46
N VAL A 514 -22.30 -9.01 10.35
CA VAL A 514 -22.08 -10.09 11.35
C VAL A 514 -20.68 -10.05 11.95
N VAL A 515 -19.78 -9.29 11.33
CA VAL A 515 -18.46 -8.92 11.82
C VAL A 515 -18.52 -7.43 12.14
N GLY A 516 -18.31 -7.08 13.40
CA GLY A 516 -18.39 -5.71 13.90
C GLY A 516 -18.10 -5.68 15.39
N SER A 517 -17.65 -4.52 15.89
CA SER A 517 -17.37 -4.28 17.31
C SER A 517 -18.58 -4.73 18.12
N HIS A 518 -18.44 -5.82 18.90
CA HIS A 518 -19.44 -6.09 19.92
C HIS A 518 -19.48 -4.83 20.78
N PRO A 519 -20.66 -4.24 21.05
CA PRO A 519 -20.78 -3.25 22.11
C PRO A 519 -20.07 -3.84 23.33
N PRO A 520 -19.22 -3.06 24.04
CA PRO A 520 -18.51 -3.60 25.19
C PRO A 520 -19.54 -4.27 26.08
N VAL A 521 -19.34 -5.56 26.37
CA VAL A 521 -20.19 -6.28 27.30
C VAL A 521 -20.19 -5.47 28.59
N THR A 522 -21.31 -4.80 28.89
CA THR A 522 -21.42 -3.90 30.05
C THR A 522 -21.93 -4.63 31.29
N HIS A 523 -22.31 -5.90 31.17
CA HIS A 523 -22.80 -6.72 32.26
C HIS A 523 -22.52 -8.21 32.04
N VAL A 524 -22.19 -8.94 33.11
CA VAL A 524 -22.02 -10.41 33.14
C VAL A 524 -22.69 -10.98 34.39
N ASN A 525 -23.10 -12.25 34.36
CA ASN A 525 -23.83 -12.88 35.46
C ASN A 525 -22.95 -13.71 36.41
N SER A 526 -21.66 -13.86 36.10
CA SER A 526 -20.69 -14.58 36.94
C SER A 526 -19.27 -14.06 36.74
N ALA A 527 -18.39 -14.39 37.69
CA ALA A 527 -16.96 -14.10 37.57
C ALA A 527 -16.33 -14.83 36.37
N GLU A 528 -16.75 -16.07 36.08
CA GLU A 528 -16.27 -16.89 34.95
C GLU A 528 -16.64 -16.26 33.59
N GLU A 529 -17.87 -15.76 33.43
CA GLU A 529 -18.27 -14.99 32.23
C GLU A 529 -17.45 -13.70 32.09
N GLY A 530 -17.24 -12.99 33.20
CA GLY A 530 -16.40 -11.80 33.23
C GLY A 530 -14.94 -12.08 32.86
N LEU A 531 -14.39 -13.21 33.29
CA LEU A 531 -13.04 -13.65 32.92
C LEU A 531 -12.91 -13.85 31.41
N LEU A 532 -13.87 -14.52 30.78
CA LEU A 532 -13.89 -14.71 29.34
C LEU A 532 -13.98 -13.36 28.59
N VAL A 533 -14.77 -12.43 29.10
CA VAL A 533 -14.89 -11.07 28.55
C VAL A 533 -13.60 -10.27 28.73
N SER A 534 -12.94 -10.36 29.88
CA SER A 534 -11.66 -9.71 30.18
C SER A 534 -10.55 -10.23 29.25
N LEU A 535 -10.47 -11.54 29.05
CA LEU A 535 -9.50 -12.14 28.13
C LEU A 535 -9.77 -11.74 26.68
N ASN A 536 -11.03 -11.66 26.27
CA ASN A 536 -11.41 -11.31 24.90
C ASN A 536 -11.24 -9.80 24.60
N GLN A 537 -11.58 -8.91 25.54
CA GLN A 537 -11.55 -7.46 25.32
C GLN A 537 -10.23 -6.80 25.74
N GLN A 538 -9.53 -7.34 26.74
CA GLN A 538 -8.30 -6.76 27.29
C GLN A 538 -7.06 -7.63 27.09
N GLY A 539 -7.22 -8.87 26.61
CA GLY A 539 -6.10 -9.79 26.40
C GLY A 539 -5.45 -10.30 27.69
N CYS A 540 -6.00 -9.96 28.85
CA CYS A 540 -5.49 -10.33 30.17
C CYS A 540 -6.62 -10.48 31.20
N VAL A 541 -6.31 -11.08 32.35
CA VAL A 541 -7.24 -11.18 33.49
C VAL A 541 -7.18 -9.87 34.28
N ASN A 542 -8.27 -9.12 34.28
CA ASN A 542 -8.40 -7.85 35.00
C ASN A 542 -9.55 -7.94 36.03
N PRO A 543 -9.25 -8.23 37.30
CA PRO A 543 -10.27 -8.38 38.34
C PRO A 543 -11.10 -7.11 38.58
N GLU A 544 -10.53 -5.91 38.44
CA GLU A 544 -11.29 -4.66 38.58
C GLU A 544 -12.29 -4.45 37.44
N PHE A 545 -11.91 -4.82 36.22
CA PHE A 545 -12.80 -4.80 35.06
C PHE A 545 -13.93 -5.82 35.21
N ILE A 546 -13.61 -7.05 35.61
CA ILE A 546 -14.61 -8.10 35.87
C ILE A 546 -15.59 -7.68 36.96
N ALA A 547 -15.11 -7.08 38.06
CA ALA A 547 -15.93 -6.52 39.12
C ALA A 547 -16.91 -5.44 38.62
N THR A 548 -16.46 -4.61 37.67
CA THR A 548 -17.30 -3.57 37.06
C THR A 548 -18.43 -4.17 36.22
N LEU A 549 -18.15 -5.24 35.47
CA LEU A 549 -19.16 -5.92 34.64
C LEU A 549 -20.13 -6.76 35.47
N TYR A 550 -19.63 -7.43 36.51
CA TYR A 550 -20.39 -8.34 37.35
C TYR A 550 -21.19 -7.61 38.45
N GLY A 551 -20.78 -6.39 38.82
CA GLY A 551 -21.42 -5.63 39.89
C GLY A 551 -21.13 -6.16 41.30
N GLN A 552 -20.03 -6.91 41.47
CA GLN A 552 -19.57 -7.47 42.75
C GLN A 552 -18.18 -6.93 43.11
N PRO A 553 -17.82 -6.88 44.41
CA PRO A 553 -16.47 -6.50 44.84
C PRO A 553 -15.39 -7.41 44.23
N VAL A 554 -14.19 -6.86 44.00
CA VAL A 554 -13.04 -7.59 43.45
C VAL A 554 -12.70 -8.82 44.30
N GLU A 555 -12.86 -8.75 45.62
CA GLU A 555 -12.63 -9.87 46.53
C GLU A 555 -13.62 -11.03 46.33
N THR A 556 -14.83 -10.74 45.85
CA THR A 556 -15.83 -11.76 45.48
C THR A 556 -15.47 -12.37 44.13
N VAL A 557 -15.09 -11.54 43.15
CA VAL A 557 -14.60 -11.99 41.84
C VAL A 557 -13.42 -12.95 42.00
N LEU A 558 -12.41 -12.58 42.78
CA LEU A 558 -11.22 -13.42 43.03
C LEU A 558 -11.50 -14.70 43.81
N ARG A 559 -12.64 -14.80 44.49
CA ARG A 559 -13.06 -16.00 45.22
C ARG A 559 -13.86 -16.96 44.33
N GLU A 560 -14.57 -16.41 43.35
CA GLU A 560 -15.38 -17.16 42.39
C GLU A 560 -14.58 -17.63 41.15
N LEU A 561 -13.43 -17.00 40.88
CA LEU A 561 -12.39 -17.45 39.93
C LEU A 561 -11.41 -18.42 40.60
#